data_AF-A0A183IL70-F1
#
_entry.id   AF-A0A183IL70-F1
#
_cell.length_a   1.000
_cell.length_b   1.000
_cell.length_c   1.000
_cell.angle_alpha   90.00
_cell.angle_beta   90.00
_cell.angle_gamma   90.00
#
_symmetry.space_group_name_H-M   'P 1'
#
loop_
_entity.id
_entity.type
_entity.pdbx_description
1 polymer ?
#
loop_
_entity_poly.entity_id
_entity_poly.type
_entity_poly.pdbx_seq_one_letter_code
_entity_poly.pdbx_strand_id
1 'polypeptide(L)'
;PFAPERWIVFHIRIHPHGNKETNKDFTFFRVFCNDSSVQYRVKFYLTDSRHKAIKTTTYTGEHQQGFCNYVRRNVLISRIQPSDELKLTVMFSLVQGVMTRSFSTKPFSPLPLESEVAQDLEIFRHEAKLTDFCIKTHGCEFKVHKAILYARSPVFAAMLQPHTEEFQTGRVVLDDIDPVVMENIICFIYCGKCPNINEYAVDLFAAGDRFLLDGLKKMGEYVRSKLFF
;
A
#
# COMPACT_ATOMS: atom_id res chain seq x y z
N PRO A 1 -2.60 -16.53 -6.17
CA PRO A 1 -2.96 -16.34 -7.58
C PRO A 1 -3.16 -14.84 -7.89
N PHE A 2 -2.11 -14.17 -8.38
CA PHE A 2 -2.22 -12.79 -8.83
C PHE A 2 -3.05 -12.76 -10.13
N ALA A 3 -4.03 -11.84 -10.17
CA ALA A 3 -4.82 -11.60 -11.37
C ALA A 3 -3.89 -11.14 -12.52
N PRO A 4 -4.16 -11.51 -13.79
CA PRO A 4 -3.36 -11.08 -14.92
C PRO A 4 -3.30 -9.56 -15.01
N GLU A 5 -2.16 -9.01 -15.44
CA GLU A 5 -1.96 -7.58 -15.66
C GLU A 5 -3.14 -6.99 -16.46
N ARG A 6 -3.99 -6.21 -15.78
CA ARG A 6 -5.11 -5.53 -16.41
C ARG A 6 -4.59 -4.24 -17.05
N TRP A 7 -4.40 -4.27 -18.36
CA TRP A 7 -4.12 -3.09 -19.15
C TRP A 7 -5.31 -2.13 -19.14
N ILE A 8 -5.06 -0.84 -18.90
CA ILE A 8 -6.04 0.22 -19.10
C ILE A 8 -6.08 0.52 -20.61
N VAL A 9 -7.25 0.34 -21.23
CA VAL A 9 -7.47 0.49 -22.67
C VAL A 9 -8.50 1.59 -22.92
N PHE A 10 -8.09 2.60 -23.70
CA PHE A 10 -8.96 3.67 -24.14
C PHE A 10 -9.44 3.47 -25.57
N HIS A 11 -10.74 3.58 -25.80
CA HIS A 11 -11.35 3.53 -27.12
C HIS A 11 -11.88 4.91 -27.51
N ILE A 12 -11.60 5.35 -28.73
CA ILE A 12 -12.07 6.63 -29.26
C ILE A 12 -13.03 6.36 -30.40
N ARG A 13 -14.24 6.93 -30.32
CA ARG A 13 -15.26 6.87 -31.37
C ARG A 13 -15.50 8.26 -31.93
N ILE A 14 -15.56 8.35 -33.26
CA ILE A 14 -15.77 9.59 -34.00
C ILE A 14 -17.16 9.55 -34.63
N HIS A 15 -17.90 10.65 -34.51
CA HIS A 15 -19.20 10.83 -35.14
C HIS A 15 -19.14 12.06 -36.07
N PRO A 16 -18.79 11.89 -37.36
CA PRO A 16 -18.60 13.01 -38.30
C PRO A 16 -19.87 13.84 -38.54
N HIS A 17 -21.05 13.22 -38.42
CA HIS A 17 -22.35 13.83 -38.71
C HIS A 17 -23.20 14.09 -37.46
N GLY A 18 -22.59 14.08 -36.28
CA GLY A 18 -23.34 14.04 -35.03
C GLY A 18 -24.02 12.68 -34.84
N ASN A 19 -24.92 12.58 -33.87
CA ASN A 19 -25.68 11.36 -33.58
C ASN A 19 -27.18 11.61 -33.36
N LYS A 20 -27.60 12.87 -33.39
CA LYS A 20 -28.99 13.33 -33.24
C LYS A 20 -29.21 14.52 -34.14
N GLU A 21 -30.47 14.77 -34.50
CA GLU A 21 -30.84 15.94 -35.31
C GLU A 21 -30.36 17.26 -34.67
N THR A 22 -30.38 17.34 -33.35
CA THR A 22 -29.97 18.53 -32.58
C THR A 22 -28.46 18.81 -32.61
N ASN A 23 -27.62 17.86 -33.02
CA ASN A 23 -26.17 18.05 -33.13
C ASN A 23 -25.62 17.70 -34.51
N LYS A 24 -26.49 17.67 -35.52
CA LYS A 24 -26.15 17.34 -36.91
C LYS A 24 -25.14 18.27 -37.55
N ASP A 25 -24.81 19.42 -36.97
CA ASP A 25 -23.79 20.35 -37.48
C ASP A 25 -22.41 20.18 -36.84
N PHE A 26 -22.28 19.20 -35.94
CA PHE A 26 -21.07 18.95 -35.18
C PHE A 26 -20.45 17.62 -35.54
N THR A 27 -19.11 17.57 -35.49
CA THR A 27 -18.36 16.34 -35.31
C THR A 27 -18.07 16.23 -33.82
N PHE A 28 -18.34 15.06 -33.21
CA PHE A 28 -17.94 14.86 -31.83
C PHE A 28 -17.16 13.56 -31.63
N PHE A 29 -16.26 13.63 -30.65
CA PHE A 29 -15.37 12.55 -30.25
C PHE A 29 -15.80 12.05 -28.89
N ARG A 30 -15.96 10.74 -28.77
CA ARG A 30 -16.33 10.08 -27.52
C ARG A 30 -15.24 9.10 -27.11
N VAL A 31 -14.81 9.20 -25.85
CA VAL A 31 -13.79 8.32 -25.29
C VAL A 31 -14.41 7.39 -24.26
N PHE A 32 -13.98 6.13 -24.31
CA PHE A 32 -14.37 5.07 -23.38
C PHE A 32 -13.12 4.47 -22.75
N CYS A 33 -13.20 4.12 -21.46
CA CYS A 33 -12.18 3.36 -20.76
C CYS A 33 -12.75 1.97 -20.46
N ASN A 34 -11.95 0.91 -20.61
CA ASN A 34 -12.35 -0.45 -20.23
C ASN A 34 -12.49 -0.64 -18.71
N ASP A 35 -11.92 0.27 -17.92
CA ASP A 35 -12.00 0.28 -16.47
C ASP A 35 -12.74 1.53 -15.96
N SER A 36 -13.91 1.31 -15.36
CA SER A 36 -14.75 2.38 -14.80
C SER A 36 -14.21 2.97 -13.49
N SER A 37 -13.24 2.33 -12.84
CA SER A 37 -12.58 2.84 -11.64
C SER A 37 -11.52 3.90 -11.95
N VAL A 38 -11.03 3.95 -13.19
CA VAL A 38 -10.03 4.91 -13.62
C VAL A 38 -10.67 6.28 -13.78
N GLN A 39 -10.22 7.23 -12.97
CA GLN A 39 -10.51 8.65 -13.13
C GLN A 39 -9.53 9.25 -14.15
N TYR A 40 -10.05 9.87 -15.20
CA TYR A 40 -9.22 10.47 -16.25
C TYR A 40 -9.85 11.75 -16.78
N ARG A 41 -9.03 12.62 -17.37
CA ARG A 41 -9.47 13.78 -18.16
C ARG A 41 -8.93 13.62 -19.58
N VAL A 42 -9.75 13.99 -20.56
CA VAL A 42 -9.35 13.96 -21.98
C VAL A 42 -9.46 15.35 -22.57
N LYS A 43 -8.43 15.76 -23.31
CA LYS A 43 -8.47 16.96 -24.14
C LYS A 43 -8.13 16.62 -25.59
N PHE A 44 -8.89 17.21 -26.50
CA PHE A 44 -8.70 17.07 -27.94
C PHE A 44 -8.19 18.38 -28.54
N TYR A 45 -7.19 18.26 -29.40
CA TYR A 45 -6.62 19.39 -30.12
C TYR A 45 -6.52 19.06 -31.61
N LEU A 46 -6.95 20.00 -32.45
CA LEU A 46 -6.58 19.99 -33.86
C LEU A 46 -5.16 20.52 -33.99
N THR A 47 -4.35 19.87 -34.82
CA THR A 47 -2.99 20.32 -35.10
C THR A 47 -2.80 20.58 -36.58
N ASP A 48 -1.96 21.55 -36.92
CA ASP A 48 -1.54 21.78 -38.30
C ASP A 48 -0.47 20.76 -38.75
N SER A 49 0.01 20.88 -39.99
CA SER A 49 1.06 20.00 -40.53
C SER A 49 2.38 20.04 -39.76
N ARG A 50 2.58 21.05 -38.89
CA ARG A 50 3.75 21.26 -38.03
C ARG A 50 3.47 20.89 -36.56
N HIS A 51 2.39 20.14 -36.29
CA HIS A 51 1.95 19.74 -34.93
C HIS A 51 1.59 20.91 -33.99
N LYS A 52 1.37 22.12 -34.51
CA LYS A 52 0.98 23.27 -33.69
C LYS A 52 -0.52 23.23 -33.42
N ALA A 53 -0.91 23.41 -32.16
CA ALA A 53 -2.31 23.42 -31.75
C ALA A 53 -3.08 24.58 -32.40
N ILE A 54 -4.22 24.24 -33.02
CA ILE A 54 -5.14 25.19 -33.64
C ILE A 54 -6.24 25.52 -32.64
N LYS A 55 -6.39 26.81 -32.32
CA LYS A 55 -7.43 27.30 -31.41
C LYS A 55 -8.81 26.95 -31.98
N THR A 56 -9.52 26.06 -31.29
CA THR A 56 -10.84 25.58 -31.68
C THR A 56 -11.76 25.65 -30.47
N THR A 57 -12.98 26.16 -30.65
CA THR A 57 -13.99 26.15 -29.60
C THR A 57 -14.48 24.72 -29.41
N THR A 58 -14.01 24.06 -28.36
CA THR A 58 -14.46 22.72 -27.96
C THR A 58 -15.48 22.85 -26.84
N TYR A 59 -16.64 22.20 -27.00
CA TYR A 59 -17.61 22.06 -25.93
C TYR A 59 -17.38 20.72 -25.26
N THR A 60 -17.20 20.73 -23.94
CA THR A 60 -17.05 19.51 -23.14
C THR A 60 -18.37 19.24 -22.44
N GLY A 61 -19.00 18.09 -22.72
CA GLY A 61 -20.19 17.63 -22.01
C GLY A 61 -19.88 16.35 -21.23
N GLU A 62 -20.15 16.34 -19.93
CA GLU A 62 -20.12 15.12 -19.11
C GLU A 62 -21.42 14.35 -19.34
N HIS A 63 -21.33 13.19 -20.00
CA HIS A 63 -22.43 12.24 -20.08
C HIS A 63 -22.07 10.98 -19.29
N GLN A 64 -23.08 10.26 -18.81
CA GLN A 64 -23.00 9.11 -17.88
C GLN A 64 -22.04 7.96 -18.28
N GLN A 65 -21.41 8.00 -19.45
CA GLN A 65 -20.49 6.99 -19.97
C GLN A 65 -19.36 7.60 -20.84
N GLY A 66 -18.80 8.75 -20.47
CA GLY A 66 -17.54 9.25 -21.04
C GLY A 66 -17.49 10.74 -21.40
N PHE A 67 -16.31 11.19 -21.81
CA PHE A 67 -16.05 12.56 -22.23
C PHE A 67 -16.42 12.77 -23.70
N CYS A 68 -17.31 13.73 -23.96
CA CYS A 68 -17.67 14.15 -25.30
C CYS A 68 -17.05 15.53 -25.61
N ASN A 69 -16.26 15.61 -26.68
CA ASN A 69 -15.75 16.87 -27.22
C ASN A 69 -16.43 17.17 -28.57
N TYR A 70 -17.06 18.34 -28.68
CA TYR A 70 -17.76 18.77 -29.89
C TYR A 70 -16.96 19.83 -30.65
N VAL A 71 -16.89 19.69 -31.97
CA VAL A 71 -16.31 20.68 -32.90
C VAL A 71 -17.30 20.90 -34.03
N ARG A 72 -17.59 22.15 -34.40
CA ARG A 72 -18.45 22.44 -35.56
C ARG A 72 -17.82 21.85 -36.83
N ARG A 73 -18.63 21.18 -37.64
CA ARG A 73 -18.14 20.47 -38.82
C ARG A 73 -17.47 21.38 -39.84
N ASN A 74 -18.04 22.57 -40.08
CA ASN A 74 -17.45 23.54 -41.01
C ASN A 74 -16.04 23.99 -40.57
N VAL A 75 -15.82 24.18 -39.27
CA VAL A 75 -14.50 24.48 -38.71
C VAL A 75 -13.55 23.32 -38.97
N LEU A 76 -13.98 22.08 -38.76
CA LEU A 76 -13.16 20.89 -38.98
C LEU A 76 -12.81 20.69 -40.47
N ILE A 77 -13.78 20.88 -41.36
CA ILE A 77 -13.60 20.79 -42.82
C ILE A 77 -12.59 21.84 -43.31
N SER A 78 -12.65 23.08 -42.79
CA SER A 78 -11.69 24.13 -43.16
C SER A 78 -10.23 23.83 -42.77
N ARG A 79 -9.98 22.76 -42.01
CA ARG A 79 -8.67 22.36 -41.50
C ARG A 79 -8.14 21.06 -42.10
N ILE A 80 -8.91 20.44 -43.00
CA ILE A 80 -8.45 19.28 -43.78
C ILE A 80 -7.24 19.72 -44.60
N GLN A 81 -6.16 18.95 -44.51
CA GLN A 81 -4.92 19.22 -45.23
C GLN A 81 -5.10 18.92 -46.73
N PRO A 82 -4.24 19.46 -47.62
CA PRO A 82 -4.33 19.20 -49.06
C PRO A 82 -4.29 17.72 -49.46
N SER A 83 -3.77 16.85 -48.58
CA SER A 83 -3.75 15.39 -48.74
C SER A 83 -5.03 14.68 -48.26
N ASP A 84 -6.11 15.42 -47.99
CA ASP A 84 -7.34 14.92 -47.37
C ASP A 84 -7.12 14.33 -45.96
N GLU A 85 -6.11 14.83 -45.25
CA GLU A 85 -5.77 14.37 -43.90
C GLU A 85 -6.25 15.34 -42.82
N LEU A 86 -6.73 14.79 -41.71
CA LEU A 86 -7.02 15.52 -40.48
C LEU A 86 -6.17 14.98 -39.32
N LYS A 87 -5.30 15.82 -38.75
CA LYS A 87 -4.46 15.45 -37.61
C LYS A 87 -5.09 15.87 -36.28
N LEU A 88 -5.42 14.86 -35.48
CA LEU A 88 -6.01 15.02 -34.15
C LEU A 88 -5.02 14.55 -33.08
N THR A 89 -4.75 15.40 -32.10
CA THR A 89 -3.97 15.03 -30.91
C THR A 89 -4.90 14.86 -29.73
N VAL A 90 -4.77 13.72 -29.04
CA VAL A 90 -5.56 13.37 -27.86
C VAL A 90 -4.63 13.30 -26.68
N MET A 91 -4.89 14.11 -25.66
CA MET A 91 -4.12 14.11 -24.42
C MET A 91 -4.95 13.49 -23.31
N PHE A 92 -4.45 12.39 -22.76
CA PHE A 92 -5.00 11.73 -21.58
C PHE A 92 -4.28 12.22 -20.34
N SER A 93 -5.03 12.60 -19.32
CA SER A 93 -4.50 12.89 -17.99
C SER A 93 -5.17 11.93 -17.00
N LEU A 94 -4.41 10.93 -16.54
CA LEU A 94 -4.86 10.03 -15.50
C LEU A 94 -4.86 10.77 -14.17
N VAL A 95 -6.02 10.81 -13.50
CA VAL A 95 -6.14 11.39 -12.17
C VAL A 95 -5.99 10.24 -11.20
N GLN A 96 -4.76 9.94 -10.81
CA GLN A 96 -4.53 9.03 -9.70
C GLN A 96 -4.91 9.79 -8.44
N GLY A 97 -5.88 9.28 -7.67
CA GLY A 97 -6.22 9.85 -6.38
C GLY A 97 -4.99 9.81 -5.50
N VAL A 98 -4.31 10.95 -5.34
CA VAL A 98 -3.28 11.08 -4.31
C VAL A 98 -4.06 11.11 -3.00
N MET A 99 -4.03 9.99 -2.27
CA MET A 99 -4.34 10.01 -0.85
C MET A 99 -3.24 10.85 -0.20
N THR A 100 -3.44 12.16 -0.12
CA THR A 100 -2.70 13.00 0.82
C THR A 100 -3.08 12.49 2.19
N ARG A 101 -2.25 11.62 2.76
CA ARG A 101 -2.26 11.39 4.21
C ARG A 101 -1.91 12.73 4.83
N SER A 102 -2.92 13.51 5.19
CA SER A 102 -2.73 14.61 6.12
C SER A 102 -2.30 13.96 7.42
N PHE A 103 -1.00 13.92 7.66
CA PHE A 103 -0.53 13.89 9.02
C PHE A 103 -1.02 15.23 9.60
N SER A 104 -2.14 15.19 10.31
CA SER A 104 -2.35 16.17 11.35
C SER A 104 -1.13 16.00 12.23
N THR A 105 -0.15 16.90 12.10
CA THR A 105 0.69 17.22 13.23
C THR A 105 -0.33 17.62 14.28
N LYS A 106 -0.63 16.70 15.20
CA LYS A 106 -1.33 17.06 16.43
C LYS A 106 -0.64 18.36 16.88
N PRO A 107 -1.38 19.43 17.21
CA PRO A 107 -0.75 20.60 17.81
C PRO A 107 0.19 20.07 18.90
N PHE A 108 1.43 20.58 18.92
CA PHE A 108 2.48 20.14 19.82
C PHE A 108 2.01 20.34 21.27
N SER A 109 1.20 19.42 21.76
CA SER A 109 0.87 19.24 23.15
C SER A 109 2.06 18.50 23.74
N PRO A 110 2.61 18.94 24.88
CA PRO A 110 3.66 18.21 25.59
C PRO A 110 3.04 16.94 26.21
N LEU A 111 2.62 16.02 25.36
CA LEU A 111 2.22 14.68 25.74
C LEU A 111 3.47 13.79 25.61
N PRO A 112 3.73 12.93 26.61
CA PRO A 112 4.83 11.98 26.53
C PRO A 112 4.69 11.12 25.27
N LEU A 113 5.82 10.81 24.65
CA LEU A 113 5.83 9.98 23.46
C LEU A 113 5.66 8.52 23.89
N GLU A 114 4.68 7.81 23.33
CA GLU A 114 4.49 6.38 23.63
C GLU A 114 5.76 5.54 23.36
N SER A 115 6.63 6.02 22.46
CA SER A 115 7.93 5.39 22.18
C SER A 115 8.93 5.48 23.34
N GLU A 116 8.79 6.44 24.27
CA GLU A 116 9.66 6.56 25.45
C GLU A 116 9.50 5.31 26.33
N VAL A 117 8.27 4.84 26.54
CA VAL A 117 8.00 3.60 27.29
C VAL A 117 8.68 2.39 26.64
N ALA A 118 8.65 2.30 25.31
CA ALA A 118 9.32 1.21 24.59
C ALA A 118 10.85 1.27 24.74
N GLN A 119 11.44 2.47 24.81
CA GLN A 119 12.87 2.67 25.07
C GLN A 119 13.22 2.30 26.51
N ASP A 120 12.39 2.67 27.48
CA ASP A 120 12.59 2.32 28.89
C ASP A 120 12.54 0.79 29.10
N LEU A 121 11.60 0.10 28.42
CA LEU A 121 11.54 -1.37 28.47
C LEU A 121 12.76 -2.03 27.82
N GLU A 122 13.34 -1.43 26.79
CA GLU A 122 14.57 -1.94 26.15
C GLU A 122 15.75 -1.99 27.15
N ILE A 123 15.79 -1.09 28.13
CA ILE A 123 16.79 -1.11 29.22
C ILE A 123 16.65 -2.40 30.04
N PHE A 124 15.44 -2.81 30.41
CA PHE A 124 15.23 -4.06 31.15
C PHE A 124 15.74 -5.29 30.41
N ARG A 125 15.59 -5.32 29.09
CA ARG A 125 16.12 -6.39 28.25
C ARG A 125 17.65 -6.41 28.27
N HIS A 126 18.30 -5.25 28.07
CA HIS A 126 19.76 -5.18 27.99
C HIS A 126 20.46 -5.41 29.33
N GLU A 127 19.92 -4.88 30.43
CA GLU A 127 20.54 -5.02 31.74
C GLU A 127 20.25 -6.38 32.40
N ALA A 128 19.20 -7.09 31.96
CA ALA A 128 18.75 -8.37 32.52
C ALA A 128 18.60 -8.35 34.06
N LYS A 129 18.26 -7.20 34.63
CA LYS A 129 17.96 -7.04 36.06
C LYS A 129 16.50 -7.35 36.34
N LEU A 130 16.21 -7.90 37.53
CA LEU A 130 14.86 -8.26 37.99
C LEU A 130 14.16 -9.34 37.15
N THR A 131 14.91 -10.06 36.31
CA THR A 131 14.39 -11.19 35.53
C THR A 131 13.96 -12.32 36.45
N ASP A 132 12.79 -12.89 36.19
CA ASP A 132 12.16 -13.94 37.00
C ASP A 132 11.78 -15.18 36.17
N PHE A 133 12.20 -15.22 34.90
CA PHE A 133 11.95 -16.32 33.98
C PHE A 133 13.11 -16.55 33.00
N CYS A 134 13.26 -17.78 32.52
CA CYS A 134 14.31 -18.15 31.56
C CYS A 134 13.72 -18.89 30.35
N ILE A 135 14.00 -18.39 29.14
CA ILE A 135 13.71 -19.10 27.90
C ILE A 135 15.01 -19.78 27.44
N LYS A 136 14.96 -21.08 27.11
CA LYS A 136 16.10 -21.83 26.58
C LYS A 136 15.87 -22.24 25.14
N THR A 137 16.87 -22.07 24.30
CA THR A 137 16.85 -22.53 22.89
C THR A 137 18.21 -23.08 22.51
N HIS A 138 18.30 -24.34 22.08
CA HIS A 138 19.55 -24.98 21.66
C HIS A 138 20.70 -24.81 22.67
N GLY A 139 20.39 -24.82 23.97
CA GLY A 139 21.36 -24.62 25.04
C GLY A 139 21.73 -23.15 25.35
N CYS A 140 21.26 -22.17 24.57
CA CYS A 140 21.33 -20.75 24.91
C CYS A 140 20.22 -20.39 25.91
N GLU A 141 20.52 -19.50 26.86
CA GLU A 141 19.58 -19.05 27.89
C GLU A 141 19.31 -17.54 27.78
N PHE A 142 18.02 -17.18 27.80
CA PHE A 142 17.55 -15.79 27.77
C PHE A 142 16.78 -15.48 29.06
N LYS A 143 17.35 -14.61 29.89
CA LYS A 143 16.68 -14.13 31.10
C LYS A 143 15.68 -13.03 30.75
N VAL A 144 14.44 -13.19 31.18
CA VAL A 144 13.29 -12.35 30.78
C VAL A 144 12.32 -12.13 31.95
N HIS A 145 11.34 -11.25 31.74
CA HIS A 145 10.34 -10.89 32.75
C HIS A 145 8.98 -11.51 32.45
N LYS A 146 8.42 -12.29 33.39
CA LYS A 146 7.09 -12.91 33.28
C LYS A 146 6.02 -11.89 32.95
N ALA A 147 6.01 -10.76 33.65
CA ALA A 147 4.98 -9.72 33.48
C ALA A 147 4.95 -9.16 32.05
N ILE A 148 6.11 -8.93 31.43
CA ILE A 148 6.20 -8.42 30.07
C ILE A 148 5.77 -9.49 29.08
N LEU A 149 6.25 -10.73 29.21
CA LEU A 149 5.82 -11.85 28.36
C LEU A 149 4.30 -12.06 28.42
N TYR A 150 3.74 -12.11 29.63
CA TYR A 150 2.31 -12.27 29.89
C TYR A 150 1.48 -11.17 29.22
N ALA A 151 1.89 -9.91 29.35
CA ALA A 151 1.14 -8.80 28.78
C ALA A 151 1.21 -8.72 27.25
N ARG A 152 2.29 -9.21 26.65
CA ARG A 152 2.62 -8.98 25.23
C ARG A 152 2.30 -10.17 24.32
N SER A 153 2.16 -11.37 24.88
CA SER A 153 1.83 -12.57 24.11
C SER A 153 0.78 -13.41 24.86
N PRO A 154 -0.40 -13.64 24.27
CA PRO A 154 -1.40 -14.54 24.83
C PRO A 154 -0.87 -15.98 25.05
N VAL A 155 0.07 -16.42 24.21
CA VAL A 155 0.68 -17.76 24.34
C VAL A 155 1.58 -17.83 25.56
N PHE A 156 2.45 -16.83 25.78
CA PHE A 156 3.20 -16.76 27.03
C PHE A 156 2.29 -16.55 28.24
N ALA A 157 1.18 -15.81 28.12
CA ALA A 157 0.20 -15.67 29.20
C ALA A 157 -0.43 -17.03 29.60
N ALA A 158 -0.69 -17.91 28.64
CA ALA A 158 -1.15 -19.27 28.88
C ALA A 158 -0.05 -20.15 29.49
N MET A 159 1.20 -20.05 28.99
CA MET A 159 2.36 -20.77 29.55
C MET A 159 2.67 -20.35 30.99
N LEU A 160 2.34 -19.12 31.39
CA LEU A 160 2.62 -18.58 32.71
C LEU A 160 1.45 -18.73 33.70
N GLN A 161 0.50 -19.63 33.43
CA GLN A 161 -0.56 -19.95 34.39
C GLN A 161 -0.02 -20.79 35.56
N PRO A 162 -0.51 -20.62 36.82
CA PRO A 162 0.09 -21.27 37.99
C PRO A 162 0.22 -22.80 37.96
N HIS A 163 -0.62 -23.47 37.15
CA HIS A 163 -0.68 -24.93 37.04
C HIS A 163 0.26 -25.50 35.96
N THR A 164 0.95 -24.68 35.18
CA THR A 164 1.85 -25.13 34.12
C THR A 164 3.25 -25.45 34.66
N GLU A 165 3.97 -26.32 33.97
CA GLU A 165 5.35 -26.66 34.32
C GLU A 165 6.27 -25.44 34.19
N GLU A 166 6.04 -24.62 33.15
CA GLU A 166 6.84 -23.43 32.90
C GLU A 166 6.73 -22.44 34.06
N PHE A 167 5.53 -22.21 34.59
CA PHE A 167 5.35 -21.33 35.74
C PHE A 167 6.09 -21.86 36.98
N GLN A 168 5.97 -23.16 37.25
CA GLN A 168 6.55 -23.81 38.44
C GLN A 168 8.08 -23.88 38.38
N THR A 169 8.64 -24.20 37.21
CA THR A 169 10.08 -24.32 37.00
C THR A 169 10.75 -22.96 36.75
N GLY A 170 9.97 -21.94 36.41
CA GLY A 170 10.46 -20.62 36.04
C GLY A 170 11.23 -20.61 34.72
N ARG A 171 11.02 -21.62 33.86
CA ARG A 171 11.69 -21.72 32.56
C ARG A 171 10.84 -22.42 31.51
N VAL A 172 11.17 -22.17 30.24
CA VAL A 172 10.61 -22.91 29.09
C VAL A 172 11.74 -23.28 28.13
N VAL A 173 11.63 -24.45 27.49
CA VAL A 173 12.58 -24.93 26.49
C VAL A 173 11.90 -24.92 25.12
N LEU A 174 12.50 -24.23 24.15
CA LEU A 174 11.99 -24.02 22.80
C LEU A 174 13.10 -24.34 21.78
N ASP A 175 13.57 -25.59 21.80
CA ASP A 175 14.68 -26.08 20.96
C ASP A 175 14.32 -26.23 19.46
N ASP A 176 13.11 -25.83 19.07
CA ASP A 176 12.71 -25.75 17.67
C ASP A 176 12.84 -24.32 17.10
N ILE A 177 13.35 -23.37 17.89
CA ILE A 177 13.58 -21.98 17.48
C ILE A 177 15.08 -21.66 17.58
N ASP A 178 15.64 -21.14 16.49
CA ASP A 178 17.02 -20.66 16.46
C ASP A 178 17.26 -19.53 17.50
N PRO A 179 18.38 -19.52 18.24
CA PRO A 179 18.64 -18.50 19.27
C PRO A 179 18.61 -17.06 18.74
N VAL A 180 19.03 -16.82 17.50
CA VAL A 180 19.00 -15.49 16.87
C VAL A 180 17.56 -15.05 16.58
N VAL A 181 16.71 -15.98 16.18
CA VAL A 181 15.27 -15.73 15.98
C VAL A 181 14.61 -15.45 17.33
N MET A 182 14.92 -16.23 18.37
CA MET A 182 14.42 -16.00 19.74
C MET A 182 14.82 -14.62 20.28
N GLU A 183 16.06 -14.21 20.05
CA GLU A 183 16.55 -12.89 20.44
C GLU A 183 15.73 -11.77 19.79
N ASN A 184 15.31 -11.94 18.52
CA ASN A 184 14.45 -11.01 17.81
C ASN A 184 12.99 -11.02 18.31
N ILE A 185 12.45 -12.20 18.66
CA ILE A 185 11.11 -12.32 19.28
C ILE A 185 11.08 -11.57 20.61
N ILE A 186 12.09 -11.77 21.46
CA ILE A 186 12.20 -11.08 22.75
C ILE A 186 12.36 -9.57 22.52
N CYS A 187 13.12 -9.13 21.50
CA CYS A 187 13.27 -7.71 21.19
C CYS A 187 11.92 -7.07 20.87
N PHE A 188 11.15 -7.75 20.01
CA PHE A 188 9.81 -7.30 19.62
C PHE A 188 8.85 -7.22 20.82
N ILE A 189 8.90 -8.21 21.71
CA ILE A 189 8.06 -8.23 22.92
C ILE A 189 8.29 -6.98 23.78
N TYR A 190 9.54 -6.58 23.99
CA TYR A 190 9.90 -5.46 24.86
C TYR A 190 9.69 -4.09 24.21
N CYS A 191 10.19 -3.89 22.98
CA CYS A 191 10.23 -2.56 22.37
C CYS A 191 9.58 -2.48 20.98
N GLY A 192 8.99 -3.57 20.49
CA GLY A 192 8.32 -3.61 19.18
C GLY A 192 9.25 -3.55 17.97
N LYS A 193 10.57 -3.64 18.19
CA LYS A 193 11.59 -3.63 17.13
C LYS A 193 12.01 -5.04 16.76
N CYS A 194 12.50 -5.20 15.53
CA CYS A 194 13.05 -6.46 15.05
C CYS A 194 14.19 -6.18 14.05
N PRO A 195 15.45 -6.03 14.52
CA PRO A 195 16.56 -5.57 13.69
C PRO A 195 16.90 -6.54 12.54
N ASN A 196 16.77 -7.85 12.74
CA ASN A 196 17.09 -8.85 11.71
C ASN A 196 15.87 -9.35 10.93
N ILE A 197 14.79 -8.57 10.85
CA ILE A 197 13.57 -8.96 10.14
C ILE A 197 13.81 -9.28 8.65
N ASN A 198 14.81 -8.65 8.03
CA ASN A 198 15.16 -8.90 6.63
C ASN A 198 15.83 -10.25 6.40
N GLU A 199 16.62 -10.71 7.38
CA GLU A 199 17.38 -11.96 7.29
C GLU A 199 16.52 -13.17 7.66
N TYR A 200 15.65 -13.01 8.68
CA TYR A 200 14.86 -14.11 9.26
C TYR A 200 13.35 -13.94 9.02
N ALA A 201 12.95 -13.31 7.91
CA ALA A 201 11.56 -12.93 7.65
C ALA A 201 10.57 -14.11 7.73
N VAL A 202 10.97 -15.29 7.24
CA VAL A 202 10.14 -16.50 7.23
C VAL A 202 9.94 -17.03 8.65
N ASP A 203 11.03 -17.16 9.41
CA ASP A 203 11.00 -17.67 10.78
C ASP A 203 10.26 -16.72 11.72
N LEU A 204 10.47 -15.40 11.55
CA LEU A 204 9.80 -14.37 12.35
C LEU A 204 8.32 -14.23 11.99
N PHE A 205 7.92 -14.48 10.74
CA PHE A 205 6.51 -14.61 10.38
C PHE A 205 5.87 -15.81 11.10
N ALA A 206 6.51 -16.97 11.06
CA ALA A 206 6.03 -18.18 11.71
C ALA A 206 5.96 -18.02 13.24
N ALA A 207 6.98 -17.41 13.84
CA ALA A 207 7.01 -17.08 15.27
C ALA A 207 5.92 -16.07 15.64
N GLY A 208 5.69 -15.06 14.79
CA GLY A 208 4.61 -14.09 14.97
C GLY A 208 3.24 -14.75 15.04
N ASP A 209 2.98 -15.75 14.21
CA ASP A 209 1.77 -16.57 14.28
C ASP A 209 1.73 -17.45 15.52
N ARG A 210 2.83 -18.20 15.79
CA ARG A 210 2.94 -19.14 16.93
C ARG A 210 2.71 -18.48 18.28
N PHE A 211 3.29 -17.30 18.51
CA PHE A 211 3.20 -16.60 19.80
C PHE A 211 2.10 -15.53 19.82
N LEU A 212 1.27 -15.46 18.77
CA LEU A 212 0.19 -14.48 18.60
C LEU A 212 0.68 -13.03 18.73
N LEU A 213 1.81 -12.73 18.09
CA LEU A 213 2.43 -11.42 18.00
C LEU A 213 2.08 -10.79 16.65
N ASP A 214 0.87 -10.24 16.52
CA ASP A 214 0.33 -9.72 15.26
C ASP A 214 1.23 -8.72 14.53
N GLY A 215 1.89 -7.84 15.29
CA GLY A 215 2.83 -6.86 14.72
C GLY A 215 4.05 -7.54 14.10
N LEU A 216 4.63 -8.52 14.77
CA LEU A 216 5.77 -9.30 14.27
C LEU A 216 5.38 -10.11 13.04
N LYS A 217 4.20 -10.76 13.08
CA LYS A 217 3.64 -11.51 11.94
C LYS A 217 3.51 -10.62 10.70
N LYS A 218 2.93 -9.43 10.85
CA LYS A 218 2.78 -8.46 9.74
C LYS A 218 4.13 -7.97 9.20
N MET A 219 5.10 -7.72 10.08
CA MET A 219 6.46 -7.33 9.67
C MET A 219 7.13 -8.43 8.85
N GLY A 220 7.07 -9.69 9.33
CA GLY A 220 7.62 -10.83 8.62
C GLY A 220 6.93 -11.08 7.28
N GLU A 221 5.60 -11.00 7.23
CA GLU A 221 4.82 -11.15 5.99
C GLU A 221 5.20 -10.10 4.95
N TYR A 222 5.33 -8.83 5.36
CA TYR A 222 5.68 -7.73 4.46
C TYR A 222 7.04 -7.96 3.80
N VAL A 223 8.06 -8.31 4.59
CA VAL A 223 9.41 -8.58 4.07
C VAL A 223 9.42 -9.85 3.21
N ARG A 224 8.81 -10.94 3.71
CA ARG A 224 8.69 -12.21 2.98
C ARG A 224 8.05 -12.00 1.61
N SER A 225 7.01 -11.19 1.51
CA SER A 225 6.32 -10.91 0.24
C SER A 225 7.21 -10.23 -0.82
N LYS A 226 8.31 -9.58 -0.40
CA LYS A 226 9.27 -8.91 -1.30
C LYS A 226 10.47 -9.77 -1.68
N LEU A 227 10.77 -10.85 -0.95
CA LEU A 227 11.89 -11.75 -1.23
C LEU A 227 11.58 -12.80 -2.32
N PHE A 228 10.30 -12.99 -2.66
CA PHE A 228 9.85 -13.96 -3.66
C PHE A 228 9.46 -13.32 -5.02
N PHE A 229 10.00 -12.14 -5.30
CA PHE A 229 9.99 -11.45 -6.62
C PHE A 229 11.41 -10.98 -6.95
#